data_AF-A0A3C0KBH8-F1
#
_entry.id   AF-A0A3C0KBH8-F1
#
_cell.length_a   1.000
_cell.length_b   1.000
_cell.length_c   1.000
_cell.angle_alpha   90.00
_cell.angle_beta   90.00
_cell.angle_gamma   90.00
#
_symmetry.space_group_name_H-M   'P 1'
#
loop_
_entity.id
_entity.type
_entity.pdbx_description
1 polymer ?
#
loop_
_entity_poly.entity_id
_entity_poly.type
_entity_poly.pdbx_seq_one_letter_code
_entity_poly.pdbx_strand_id
1 'polypeptide(L)'
;MNAATAPVVPSSPHVMNTYGRLPIAMSHGRGCRVWDVNGKEYLDALAGIAVNTLGHGHSKLVTALQDQVAKLIHCCNYYHVPGQEELARMLVERSGMSNVFFCSSGLEANEAALKLARKYGHDKGIERPEIVVYDKAFHGRSIATLSATGNPKVQEGFGPLVEGFIRVPANDIEAVKQATEGN
;
A
#
# COMPACT_ATOMS: atom_id res chain seq x y z
N MET A 1 48.56 2.28 5.62
CA MET A 1 47.70 1.63 6.64
C MET A 1 46.40 2.43 6.69
N ASN A 2 45.36 1.98 6.00
CA ASN A 2 44.04 2.61 6.11
C ASN A 2 43.42 2.13 7.42
N ALA A 3 43.24 3.04 8.38
CA ALA A 3 42.50 2.74 9.59
C ALA A 3 41.08 2.33 9.20
N ALA A 4 40.70 1.09 9.49
CA ALA A 4 39.32 0.66 9.35
C ALA A 4 38.47 1.54 10.28
N THR A 5 37.62 2.39 9.71
CA THR A 5 36.65 3.19 10.46
C THR A 5 35.74 2.26 11.26
N ALA A 6 35.47 2.61 12.52
CA ALA A 6 34.56 1.84 13.35
C ALA A 6 33.17 1.70 12.67
N PRO A 7 32.49 0.55 12.82
CA PRO A 7 31.20 0.34 12.20
C PRO A 7 30.15 1.31 12.77
N VAL A 8 29.34 1.88 11.89
CA VAL A 8 28.20 2.72 12.24
C VAL A 8 27.13 1.86 12.91
N VAL A 9 26.68 2.29 14.09
CA VAL A 9 25.59 1.65 14.83
C VAL A 9 24.25 2.22 14.34
N PRO A 10 23.33 1.38 13.82
CA PRO A 10 22.02 1.84 13.37
C PRO A 10 21.20 2.45 14.51
N SER A 11 20.74 3.69 14.33
CA SER A 11 19.85 4.36 15.29
C SER A 11 18.90 5.34 14.59
N SER A 12 17.73 5.60 15.20
CA SER A 12 16.75 6.56 14.69
C SER A 12 16.07 7.31 15.85
N PRO A 13 16.84 8.05 16.68
CA PRO A 13 16.34 8.64 17.92
C PRO A 13 15.25 9.70 17.72
N HIS A 14 15.15 10.26 16.51
CA HIS A 14 14.18 11.29 16.16
C HIS A 14 12.97 10.75 15.36
N VAL A 15 12.81 9.43 15.26
CA VAL A 15 11.69 8.79 14.55
C VAL A 15 10.82 8.04 15.56
N MET A 16 9.49 8.21 15.47
CA MET A 16 8.55 7.49 16.32
C MET A 16 8.78 5.97 16.23
N ASN A 17 8.72 5.30 17.38
CA ASN A 17 8.99 3.86 17.49
C ASN A 17 7.76 3.01 17.10
N THR A 18 7.36 3.08 15.84
CA THR A 18 6.18 2.37 15.30
C THR A 18 6.52 1.03 14.64
N TYR A 19 7.80 0.63 14.61
CA TYR A 19 8.29 -0.59 13.96
C TYR A 19 9.40 -1.26 14.77
N GLY A 20 9.37 -2.59 14.84
CA GLY A 20 10.49 -3.40 15.32
C GLY A 20 11.60 -3.49 14.27
N ARG A 21 12.48 -2.49 14.25
CA ARG A 21 13.56 -2.38 13.26
C ARG A 21 14.67 -3.39 13.54
N LEU A 22 15.20 -4.02 12.49
CA LEU A 22 16.43 -4.80 12.57
C LEU A 22 17.62 -3.86 12.81
N PRO A 23 18.71 -4.33 13.46
CA PRO A 23 19.92 -3.53 13.69
C PRO A 23 20.78 -3.44 12.41
N ILE A 24 20.18 -2.98 11.31
CA ILE A 24 20.82 -2.79 10.00
C ILE A 24 20.40 -1.42 9.46
N ALA A 25 21.36 -0.61 9.04
CA ALA A 25 21.10 0.67 8.39
C ALA A 25 21.47 0.56 6.91
N MET A 26 20.47 0.57 6.04
CA MET A 26 20.66 0.46 4.59
C MET A 26 21.23 1.76 4.00
N SER A 27 22.16 1.65 3.03
CA SER A 27 22.75 2.79 2.34
C SER A 27 22.24 2.92 0.90
N HIS A 28 22.35 1.86 0.09
CA HIS A 28 21.96 1.86 -1.32
C HIS A 28 21.62 0.46 -1.83
N GLY A 29 21.07 0.39 -3.05
CA GLY A 29 20.75 -0.87 -3.71
C GLY A 29 20.93 -0.82 -5.23
N ARG A 30 21.09 -1.99 -5.83
CA ARG A 30 21.20 -2.21 -7.28
C ARG A 30 20.63 -3.56 -7.64
N GLY A 31 19.62 -3.59 -8.50
CA GLY A 31 18.90 -4.81 -8.84
C GLY A 31 18.31 -5.45 -7.58
N CYS A 32 18.57 -6.73 -7.34
CA CYS A 32 18.14 -7.45 -6.13
C CYS A 32 19.14 -7.39 -4.97
N ARG A 33 20.19 -6.55 -5.06
CA ARG A 33 21.21 -6.41 -4.02
C ARG A 33 21.10 -5.08 -3.31
N VAL A 34 21.40 -5.08 -2.02
CA VAL A 34 21.39 -3.90 -1.16
C VAL A 34 22.61 -3.92 -0.24
N TRP A 35 23.10 -2.75 0.13
CA TRP A 35 24.26 -2.59 1.00
C TRP A 35 23.86 -1.80 2.25
N ASP A 36 24.43 -2.15 3.39
CA ASP A 36 24.34 -1.31 4.59
C ASP A 36 25.35 -0.16 4.54
N VAL A 37 25.30 0.73 5.53
CA VAL A 37 26.22 1.87 5.69
C VAL A 37 27.66 1.45 6.01
N ASN A 38 27.88 0.19 6.42
CA ASN A 38 29.19 -0.39 6.69
C ASN A 38 29.74 -1.17 5.48
N GLY A 39 29.03 -1.13 4.34
CA GLY A 39 29.43 -1.77 3.09
C GLY A 39 29.10 -3.25 2.99
N LYS A 40 28.38 -3.85 3.95
CA LYS A 40 27.95 -5.25 3.86
C LYS A 40 26.83 -5.39 2.83
N GLU A 41 27.02 -6.32 1.90
CA GLU A 41 26.04 -6.65 0.88
C GLU A 41 25.02 -7.70 1.36
N TYR A 42 23.78 -7.56 0.92
CA TYR A 42 22.68 -8.49 1.17
C TYR A 42 21.92 -8.77 -0.14
N LEU A 43 21.33 -9.96 -0.23
CA LEU A 43 20.26 -10.24 -1.16
C LEU A 43 18.95 -9.67 -0.58
N ASP A 44 18.28 -8.79 -1.33
CA ASP A 44 16.98 -8.26 -0.93
C ASP A 44 15.87 -9.22 -1.37
N ALA A 45 15.57 -10.19 -0.50
CA ALA A 45 14.45 -11.12 -0.68
C ALA A 45 13.12 -10.57 -0.12
N LEU A 46 13.13 -9.39 0.53
CA LEU A 46 11.92 -8.74 1.05
C LEU A 46 11.32 -7.77 0.03
N ALA A 47 12.17 -7.15 -0.80
CA ALA A 47 11.82 -6.18 -1.83
C ALA A 47 10.95 -5.03 -1.29
N GLY A 48 11.21 -4.57 -0.07
CA GLY A 48 10.39 -3.54 0.57
C GLY A 48 8.94 -3.97 0.83
N ILE A 49 8.72 -5.24 1.15
CA ILE A 49 7.39 -5.87 1.23
C ILE A 49 6.73 -5.86 -0.17
N ALA A 50 7.41 -6.52 -1.11
CA ALA A 50 6.97 -6.67 -2.51
C ALA A 50 6.75 -5.36 -3.30
N VAL A 51 7.35 -4.25 -2.88
CA VAL A 51 7.29 -2.94 -3.57
C VAL A 51 8.31 -2.86 -4.71
N ASN A 52 9.55 -3.25 -4.45
CA ASN A 52 10.69 -3.08 -5.37
C ASN A 52 10.74 -4.19 -6.44
N THR A 53 9.65 -4.41 -7.17
CA THR A 53 9.50 -5.52 -8.12
C THR A 53 10.43 -5.44 -9.34
N LEU A 54 10.88 -4.23 -9.70
CA LEU A 54 11.91 -4.00 -10.73
C LEU A 54 13.34 -4.01 -10.17
N GLY A 55 13.50 -4.22 -8.87
CA GLY A 55 14.75 -4.03 -8.14
C GLY A 55 15.12 -2.56 -7.92
N HIS A 56 16.22 -2.35 -7.20
CA HIS A 56 16.75 -1.03 -6.86
C HIS A 56 17.51 -0.41 -8.04
N GLY A 57 17.32 0.88 -8.29
CA GLY A 57 18.09 1.62 -9.30
C GLY A 57 17.86 1.15 -10.74
N HIS A 58 16.68 0.62 -11.07
CA HIS A 58 16.37 0.17 -12.43
C HIS A 58 16.51 1.33 -13.43
N SER A 59 17.44 1.22 -14.39
CA SER A 59 17.87 2.34 -15.23
C SER A 59 16.72 3.05 -15.94
N LYS A 60 15.79 2.30 -16.54
CA LYS A 60 14.63 2.90 -17.22
C LYS A 60 13.70 3.66 -16.27
N LEU A 61 13.54 3.18 -15.03
CA LEU A 61 12.66 3.80 -14.05
C LEU A 61 13.30 5.09 -13.52
N VAL A 62 14.59 5.04 -13.18
CA VAL A 62 15.34 6.20 -12.70
C VAL A 62 15.35 7.32 -13.73
N THR A 63 15.67 7.01 -15.00
CA THR A 63 15.69 8.02 -16.07
C THR A 63 14.29 8.62 -16.29
N ALA A 64 13.24 7.80 -16.36
CA ALA A 64 11.87 8.30 -16.54
C ALA A 64 11.42 9.23 -15.40
N LEU A 65 11.78 8.90 -14.16
CA LEU A 65 11.49 9.75 -12.99
C LEU A 65 12.26 11.07 -13.06
N GLN A 66 13.57 11.05 -13.35
CA GLN A 66 14.39 12.26 -13.46
C GLN A 66 13.85 13.21 -14.55
N ASP A 67 13.53 12.66 -15.72
CA ASP A 67 12.99 13.43 -16.84
C ASP A 67 11.65 14.09 -16.50
N GLN A 68 10.76 13.37 -15.81
CA GLN A 68 9.44 13.91 -15.44
C GLN A 68 9.53 14.93 -14.31
N VAL A 69 10.36 14.67 -13.29
CA VAL A 69 10.57 15.57 -12.15
C VAL A 69 11.15 16.92 -12.61
N ALA A 70 12.04 16.92 -13.60
CA ALA A 70 12.58 18.14 -14.19
C ALA A 70 11.54 18.97 -14.96
N LYS A 71 10.43 18.36 -15.39
CA LYS A 71 9.34 19.02 -16.13
C LYS A 71 8.22 19.50 -15.21
N LEU A 72 7.64 18.58 -14.44
CA LEU A 72 6.50 18.83 -13.55
C LEU A 72 6.31 17.67 -12.57
N ILE A 73 6.23 18.01 -11.27
CA ILE A 73 5.98 17.04 -10.18
C ILE A 73 4.48 16.98 -9.83
N HIS A 74 3.82 18.14 -9.67
CA HIS A 74 2.44 18.22 -9.19
C HIS A 74 1.73 19.46 -9.72
N CYS A 75 0.49 19.29 -10.19
CA CYS A 75 -0.38 20.38 -10.62
C CYS A 75 -1.81 20.29 -10.08
N CYS A 76 -2.07 19.46 -9.06
CA CYS A 76 -3.42 19.07 -8.61
C CYS A 76 -4.29 18.39 -9.70
N ASN A 77 -5.56 18.11 -9.37
CA ASN A 77 -6.49 17.36 -10.24
C ASN A 77 -7.38 18.27 -11.13
N TYR A 78 -7.22 19.60 -11.07
CA TYR A 78 -8.00 20.51 -11.92
C TYR A 78 -7.53 20.55 -13.39
N TYR A 79 -6.33 20.06 -13.67
CA TYR A 79 -5.76 20.06 -15.01
C TYR A 79 -5.71 18.64 -15.56
N HIS A 80 -5.79 18.52 -16.88
CA HIS A 80 -5.51 17.27 -17.55
C HIS A 80 -4.01 16.96 -17.51
N VAL A 81 -3.67 15.71 -17.19
CA VAL A 81 -2.29 15.23 -17.12
C VAL A 81 -2.12 14.12 -18.18
N PRO A 82 -1.52 14.41 -19.35
CA PRO A 82 -1.43 13.43 -20.45
C PRO A 82 -0.77 12.10 -20.06
N GLY A 83 0.27 12.15 -19.21
CA GLY A 83 0.93 10.93 -18.71
C GLY A 83 0.04 10.07 -17.80
N GLN A 84 -0.89 10.69 -17.07
CA GLN A 84 -1.87 9.98 -16.25
C GLN A 84 -2.89 9.25 -17.13
N GLU A 85 -3.37 9.91 -18.20
CA GLU A 85 -4.30 9.29 -19.15
C GLU A 85 -3.66 8.11 -19.88
N GLU A 86 -2.40 8.24 -20.32
CA GLU A 86 -1.70 7.13 -20.97
C GLU A 86 -1.57 5.91 -20.06
N LEU A 87 -1.23 6.13 -18.77
CA LEU A 87 -1.20 5.05 -17.78
C LEU A 87 -2.61 4.48 -17.52
N ALA A 88 -3.64 5.32 -17.44
CA ALA A 88 -5.02 4.89 -17.23
C ALA A 88 -5.50 3.97 -18.36
N ARG A 89 -5.25 4.36 -19.62
CA ARG A 89 -5.53 3.56 -20.82
C ARG A 89 -4.85 2.18 -20.74
N MET A 90 -3.56 2.15 -20.42
CA MET A 90 -2.81 0.89 -20.28
C MET A 90 -3.39 -0.04 -19.21
N LEU A 91 -3.87 0.51 -18.09
CA LEU A 91 -4.45 -0.24 -16.97
C LEU A 91 -5.86 -0.76 -17.31
N VAL A 92 -6.68 0.07 -17.96
CA VAL A 92 -8.02 -0.30 -18.44
C VAL A 92 -7.94 -1.47 -19.43
N GLU A 93 -7.04 -1.40 -20.41
CA GLU A 93 -6.84 -2.46 -21.41
C GLU A 93 -6.42 -3.80 -20.78
N ARG A 94 -5.67 -3.76 -19.68
CA ARG A 94 -5.17 -4.98 -19.00
C ARG A 94 -6.14 -5.55 -17.99
N SER A 95 -6.93 -4.70 -17.35
CA SER A 95 -7.84 -5.10 -16.28
C SER A 95 -9.25 -5.43 -16.78
N GLY A 96 -9.64 -4.94 -17.97
CA GLY A 96 -11.02 -5.03 -18.45
C GLY A 96 -11.99 -4.09 -17.73
N MET A 97 -11.49 -3.17 -16.91
CA MET A 97 -12.28 -2.12 -16.26
C MET A 97 -12.50 -0.93 -17.21
N SER A 98 -13.36 0.03 -16.83
CA SER A 98 -13.65 1.21 -17.66
C SER A 98 -12.81 2.45 -17.30
N ASN A 99 -12.42 2.61 -16.04
CA ASN A 99 -11.75 3.81 -15.53
C ASN A 99 -10.80 3.49 -14.37
N VAL A 100 -9.88 4.42 -14.08
CA VAL A 100 -8.89 4.28 -12.99
C VAL A 100 -8.95 5.52 -12.09
N PHE A 101 -8.85 5.28 -10.78
CA PHE A 101 -8.57 6.31 -9.78
C PHE A 101 -7.13 6.16 -9.29
N PHE A 102 -6.35 7.24 -9.34
CA PHE A 102 -4.97 7.25 -8.84
C PHE A 102 -4.90 7.87 -7.45
N CYS A 103 -4.13 7.24 -6.58
CA CYS A 103 -3.82 7.70 -5.22
C CYS A 103 -2.38 7.34 -4.86
N SER A 104 -1.93 7.69 -3.66
CA SER A 104 -0.52 7.61 -3.27
C SER A 104 -0.18 6.31 -2.55
N SER A 105 -1.17 5.60 -2.00
CA SER A 105 -0.94 4.43 -1.16
C SER A 105 -2.04 3.38 -1.30
N GLY A 106 -1.72 2.14 -0.94
CA GLY A 106 -2.69 1.03 -0.94
C GLY A 106 -3.88 1.26 0.01
N LEU A 107 -3.68 1.96 1.13
CA LEU A 107 -4.79 2.28 2.04
C LEU A 107 -5.75 3.31 1.41
N GLU A 108 -5.25 4.28 0.65
CA GLU A 108 -6.10 5.25 -0.05
C GLU A 108 -6.88 4.59 -1.18
N ALA A 109 -6.27 3.64 -1.88
CA ALA A 109 -6.96 2.82 -2.89
C ALA A 109 -8.10 2.03 -2.24
N ASN A 110 -7.85 1.41 -1.09
CA ASN A 110 -8.88 0.69 -0.35
C ASN A 110 -9.96 1.62 0.20
N GLU A 111 -9.63 2.79 0.75
CA GLU A 111 -10.64 3.81 1.14
C GLU A 111 -11.54 4.19 -0.03
N ALA A 112 -10.96 4.44 -1.21
CA ALA A 112 -11.73 4.76 -2.41
C ALA A 112 -12.65 3.60 -2.82
N ALA A 113 -12.16 2.36 -2.78
CA ALA A 113 -12.96 1.17 -3.08
C ALA A 113 -14.12 0.99 -2.09
N LEU A 114 -13.86 1.14 -0.78
CA LEU A 114 -14.87 1.07 0.28
C LEU A 114 -15.95 2.14 0.09
N LYS A 115 -15.54 3.38 -0.22
CA LYS A 115 -16.48 4.48 -0.50
C LYS A 115 -17.31 4.23 -1.74
N LEU A 116 -16.71 3.72 -2.82
CA LEU A 116 -17.41 3.41 -4.06
C LEU A 116 -18.44 2.30 -3.85
N ALA A 117 -18.08 1.22 -3.15
CA ALA A 117 -18.99 0.12 -2.83
C ALA A 117 -20.18 0.59 -1.97
N ARG A 118 -19.92 1.39 -0.93
CA ARG A 118 -21.00 1.96 -0.09
C ARG A 118 -21.91 2.89 -0.88
N LYS A 119 -21.33 3.81 -1.66
CA LYS A 119 -22.11 4.70 -2.52
C LYS A 119 -22.99 3.91 -3.50
N TYR A 120 -22.43 2.88 -4.14
CA TYR A 120 -23.17 2.02 -5.05
C TYR A 120 -24.34 1.32 -4.34
N GLY A 121 -24.13 0.79 -3.13
CA GLY A 121 -25.21 0.19 -2.34
C GLY A 121 -26.33 1.18 -2.02
N HIS A 122 -25.99 2.40 -1.60
CA HIS A 122 -26.98 3.45 -1.37
C HIS A 122 -27.73 3.84 -2.65
N ASP A 123 -27.04 3.96 -3.78
CA ASP A 123 -27.66 4.23 -5.08
C ASP A 123 -28.62 3.10 -5.52
N LYS A 124 -28.49 1.90 -4.94
CA LYS A 124 -29.41 0.76 -5.11
C LYS A 124 -30.54 0.71 -4.07
N GLY A 125 -30.63 1.72 -3.19
CA GLY A 125 -31.66 1.80 -2.16
C GLY A 125 -31.35 1.01 -0.88
N ILE A 126 -30.11 0.52 -0.72
CA ILE A 126 -29.69 -0.14 0.52
C ILE A 126 -29.37 0.94 1.56
N GLU A 127 -30.14 0.98 2.64
CA GLU A 127 -29.99 1.98 3.71
C GLU A 127 -28.63 1.84 4.44
N ARG A 128 -28.20 0.61 4.71
CA ARG A 128 -26.91 0.29 5.34
C ARG A 128 -26.13 -0.74 4.51
N PRO A 129 -25.37 -0.32 3.49
CA PRO A 129 -24.51 -1.22 2.74
C PRO A 129 -23.39 -1.76 3.63
N GLU A 130 -23.28 -3.08 3.72
CA GLU A 130 -22.26 -3.77 4.50
C GLU A 130 -21.21 -4.40 3.58
N ILE A 131 -19.98 -4.53 4.07
CA ILE A 131 -18.85 -5.05 3.31
C ILE A 131 -18.30 -6.29 4.02
N VAL A 132 -18.28 -7.42 3.31
CA VAL A 132 -17.67 -8.65 3.83
C VAL A 132 -16.14 -8.54 3.76
N VAL A 133 -15.48 -8.82 4.88
CA VAL A 133 -14.01 -8.85 5.01
C VAL A 133 -13.58 -10.16 5.65
N TYR A 134 -12.36 -10.60 5.35
CA TYR A 134 -11.82 -11.83 5.93
C TYR A 134 -11.12 -11.60 7.26
N ASP A 135 -11.19 -12.61 8.12
CA ASP A 135 -10.32 -12.70 9.29
C ASP A 135 -8.84 -12.66 8.85
N LYS A 136 -8.01 -11.98 9.66
CA LYS A 136 -6.57 -11.80 9.42
C LYS A 136 -6.21 -11.01 8.16
N ALA A 137 -7.19 -10.44 7.44
CA ALA A 137 -6.94 -9.56 6.30
C ALA A 137 -6.18 -8.28 6.70
N PHE A 138 -5.49 -7.66 5.75
CA PHE A 138 -4.79 -6.38 5.93
C PHE A 138 -5.14 -5.42 4.78
N HIS A 139 -5.79 -4.31 5.11
CA HIS A 139 -6.27 -3.33 4.13
C HIS A 139 -5.68 -1.93 4.31
N GLY A 140 -4.91 -1.71 5.38
CA GLY A 140 -4.31 -0.41 5.67
C GLY A 140 -4.42 -0.04 7.15
N ARG A 141 -4.08 1.21 7.46
CA ARG A 141 -4.04 1.74 8.82
C ARG A 141 -4.76 3.09 8.97
N SER A 142 -5.53 3.54 7.98
CA SER A 142 -6.54 4.61 8.21
C SER A 142 -7.69 4.05 9.03
N ILE A 143 -8.50 4.88 9.67
CA ILE A 143 -9.55 4.37 10.57
C ILE A 143 -10.52 3.41 9.85
N ALA A 144 -10.96 3.68 8.61
CA ALA A 144 -11.86 2.75 7.92
C ALA A 144 -11.13 1.48 7.42
N THR A 145 -9.91 1.60 6.87
CA THR A 145 -9.14 0.40 6.44
C THR A 145 -8.62 -0.43 7.61
N LEU A 146 -8.40 0.19 8.77
CA LEU A 146 -8.11 -0.47 10.04
C LEU A 146 -9.35 -1.22 10.56
N SER A 147 -10.53 -0.62 10.39
CA SER A 147 -11.81 -1.25 10.69
C SER A 147 -12.13 -2.41 9.75
N ALA A 148 -11.63 -2.40 8.51
CA ALA A 148 -11.70 -3.52 7.57
C ALA A 148 -10.62 -4.60 7.85
N THR A 149 -9.48 -4.22 8.44
CA THR A 149 -8.37 -5.13 8.75
C THR A 149 -8.75 -6.12 9.86
N GLY A 150 -8.34 -7.37 9.75
CA GLY A 150 -8.71 -8.48 10.62
C GLY A 150 -7.69 -8.80 11.72
N ASN A 151 -7.09 -7.79 12.35
CA ASN A 151 -6.05 -7.99 13.36
C ASN A 151 -6.31 -7.12 14.62
N PRO A 152 -6.77 -7.73 15.74
CA PRO A 152 -7.09 -6.99 16.96
C PRO A 152 -5.92 -6.17 17.52
N LYS A 153 -4.69 -6.67 17.40
CA LYS A 153 -3.50 -5.98 17.93
C LYS A 153 -3.23 -4.63 17.27
N VAL A 154 -3.59 -4.47 15.99
CA VAL A 154 -3.42 -3.18 15.31
C VAL A 154 -4.61 -2.24 15.53
N GLN A 155 -5.74 -2.76 16.00
CA GLN A 155 -6.97 -2.00 16.27
C GLN A 155 -7.04 -1.47 17.70
N GLU A 156 -6.42 -2.16 18.65
CA GLU A 156 -6.41 -1.81 20.07
C GLU A 156 -5.98 -0.35 20.29
N GLY A 157 -6.78 0.40 21.06
CA GLY A 157 -6.53 1.81 21.36
C GLY A 157 -7.07 2.83 20.35
N PHE A 158 -7.61 2.41 19.20
CA PHE A 158 -8.12 3.31 18.16
C PHE A 158 -9.65 3.33 18.02
N GLY A 159 -10.38 2.76 18.98
CA GLY A 159 -11.83 2.73 18.98
C GLY A 159 -12.47 4.11 19.22
N PRO A 160 -13.74 4.32 18.81
CA PRO A 160 -14.60 3.36 18.12
C PRO A 160 -14.21 3.17 16.64
N LEU A 161 -14.36 1.94 16.14
CA LEU A 161 -14.09 1.60 14.73
C LEU A 161 -15.30 1.93 13.84
N VAL A 162 -15.05 2.06 12.54
CA VAL A 162 -16.11 2.27 11.53
C VAL A 162 -16.93 0.99 11.39
N GLU A 163 -18.25 1.13 11.49
CA GLU A 163 -19.21 0.04 11.32
C GLU A 163 -19.41 -0.37 9.85
N GLY A 164 -20.23 -1.40 9.63
CA GLY A 164 -20.61 -1.88 8.29
C GLY A 164 -19.62 -2.87 7.68
N PHE A 165 -18.92 -3.63 8.51
CA PHE A 165 -18.03 -4.71 8.10
C PHE A 165 -18.48 -6.04 8.69
N ILE A 166 -18.82 -7.00 7.85
CA ILE A 166 -19.13 -8.38 8.24
C ILE A 166 -17.84 -9.20 8.12
N ARG A 167 -17.47 -9.94 9.17
CA ARG A 167 -16.23 -10.73 9.19
C ARG A 167 -16.52 -12.22 8.99
N VAL A 168 -15.75 -12.84 8.11
CA VAL A 168 -15.84 -14.28 7.83
C VAL A 168 -14.45 -14.93 7.78
N PRO A 169 -14.32 -16.24 8.04
CA PRO A 169 -13.06 -16.95 7.89
C PRO A 169 -12.54 -16.90 6.44
N ALA A 170 -11.22 -16.78 6.29
CA ALA A 170 -10.59 -16.89 4.98
C ALA A 170 -10.76 -18.31 4.41
N ASN A 171 -10.96 -18.42 3.09
CA ASN A 171 -11.17 -19.68 2.35
C ASN A 171 -12.43 -20.46 2.77
N ASP A 172 -13.47 -19.79 3.26
CA ASP A 172 -14.76 -20.39 3.60
C ASP A 172 -15.88 -19.76 2.77
N ILE A 173 -16.31 -20.45 1.72
CA ILE A 173 -17.38 -19.96 0.84
C ILE A 173 -18.77 -20.10 1.48
N GLU A 174 -18.96 -21.08 2.37
CA GLU A 174 -20.24 -21.27 3.04
C GLU A 174 -20.47 -20.15 4.07
N ALA A 175 -19.42 -19.76 4.80
CA ALA A 175 -19.48 -18.59 5.68
C ALA A 175 -19.82 -17.29 4.91
N VAL A 176 -19.26 -17.11 3.70
CA VAL A 176 -19.62 -15.97 2.85
C VAL A 176 -21.09 -16.03 2.46
N LYS A 177 -21.59 -17.18 1.95
CA LYS A 177 -23.00 -17.34 1.57
C LYS A 177 -23.95 -17.04 2.72
N GLN A 178 -23.65 -17.56 3.91
CA GLN A 178 -24.44 -17.34 5.11
C GLN A 178 -24.42 -15.86 5.52
N ALA A 179 -23.25 -15.22 5.49
CA ALA A 179 -23.10 -13.80 5.81
C ALA A 179 -23.82 -12.87 4.83
N THR A 180 -24.05 -13.33 3.59
CA THR A 180 -24.71 -12.55 2.54
C THR A 180 -26.13 -13.00 2.25
N GLU A 181 -26.71 -13.91 3.03
CA GLU A 181 -28.05 -14.45 2.80
C GLU A 181 -29.10 -13.33 2.80
N GLY A 182 -29.95 -13.30 1.76
CA GLY A 182 -31.04 -12.33 1.64
C GLY A 182 -30.65 -10.95 1.09
N ASN A 183 -29.41 -10.77 0.64
CA ASN A 183 -28.98 -9.60 -0.15
C ASN A 183 -29.29 -9.74 -1.65
#